data_AF-A0A949A7P1-F1
#
_entry.id   AF-A0A949A7P1-F1
#
_cell.length_a   1.000
_cell.length_b   1.000
_cell.length_c   1.000
_cell.angle_alpha   90.00
_cell.angle_beta   90.00
_cell.angle_gamma   90.00
#
_symmetry.space_group_name_H-M   'P 1'
#
loop_
_entity.id
_entity.type
_entity.pdbx_description
1 polymer ?
#
loop_
_entity_poly.entity_id
_entity_poly.type
_entity_poly.pdbx_seq_one_letter_code
_entity_poly.pdbx_strand_id
1 'polypeptide(L)'
;MLEKCRGIIASQQILRLIEMWLKAEVWDGTSVSVLPCGLPQGSPISPVLANLFLDELDEAMLGKGYKFIRYADDYVVLCRTRQEAGDALELSEQVLEKLLLKLDEGDIVNFEQGFTYLGVTFAGSLIMTPFDRPKKNHRVLFYPDPFDMETYLRDRRRDAAGPRDAGGRNG
;
A
#
# COMPACT_ATOMS: atom_id res chain seq x y z
N MET A 1 -4.14 10.93 0.47
CA MET A 1 -3.88 10.40 -0.90
C MET A 1 -4.59 11.18 -2.01
N LEU A 2 -5.92 11.23 -2.06
CA LEU A 2 -6.64 11.93 -3.14
C LEU A 2 -6.32 13.44 -3.19
N GLU A 3 -6.14 14.07 -2.03
CA GLU A 3 -5.71 15.47 -1.94
C GLU A 3 -4.34 15.72 -2.58
N LYS A 4 -3.35 14.86 -2.28
CA LYS A 4 -2.03 14.87 -2.94
C LYS A 4 -2.15 14.72 -4.46
N CYS A 5 -2.99 13.79 -4.92
CA CYS A 5 -3.27 13.61 -6.35
C CYS A 5 -3.87 14.87 -6.99
N ARG A 6 -4.76 15.59 -6.30
CA ARG A 6 -5.36 16.85 -6.80
C ARG A 6 -4.33 17.98 -6.95
N GLY A 7 -3.29 18.00 -6.13
CA GLY A 7 -2.20 18.97 -6.24
C GLY A 7 -1.29 18.75 -7.45
N ILE A 8 -1.22 17.52 -7.97
CA ILE A 8 -0.29 17.11 -9.04
C ILE A 8 -1.02 16.93 -10.38
N ILE A 9 -2.24 16.39 -10.36
CA ILE A 9 -2.99 16.02 -11.56
C ILE A 9 -4.04 17.09 -11.88
N ALA A 10 -3.86 17.80 -12.98
CA ALA A 10 -4.82 18.82 -13.43
C ALA A 10 -6.12 18.25 -14.01
N SER A 11 -6.09 17.02 -14.55
CA SER A 11 -7.24 16.40 -15.22
C SER A 11 -8.28 15.90 -14.22
N GLN A 12 -9.45 16.54 -14.22
CA GLN A 12 -10.60 16.14 -13.41
C GLN A 12 -11.13 14.74 -13.77
N GLN A 13 -10.98 14.31 -15.03
CA GLN A 13 -11.40 12.99 -15.47
C GLN A 13 -10.53 11.89 -14.83
N ILE A 14 -9.20 12.11 -14.79
CA ILE A 14 -8.26 11.17 -14.17
C ILE A 14 -8.49 11.12 -12.66
N LEU A 15 -8.68 12.27 -12.00
CA LEU A 15 -8.98 12.33 -10.57
C LEU A 15 -10.25 11.54 -10.22
N ARG A 16 -11.29 11.66 -11.05
CA ARG A 16 -12.52 10.88 -10.87
C ARG A 16 -12.28 9.38 -11.03
N LEU A 17 -11.44 8.96 -11.96
CA LEU A 17 -11.08 7.55 -12.12
C LEU A 17 -10.32 7.03 -10.89
N ILE A 18 -9.32 7.78 -10.41
CA ILE A 18 -8.59 7.43 -9.18
C ILE A 18 -9.57 7.31 -8.00
N GLU A 19 -10.49 8.25 -7.86
CA GLU A 19 -11.52 8.20 -6.82
C GLU A 19 -12.41 6.96 -6.94
N MET A 20 -12.79 6.56 -8.16
CA MET A 20 -13.53 5.31 -8.39
C MET A 20 -12.73 4.07 -7.99
N TRP A 21 -11.42 4.04 -8.26
CA TRP A 21 -10.55 2.94 -7.83
C TRP A 21 -10.39 2.88 -6.30
N LEU A 22 -10.30 4.03 -5.62
CA LEU A 22 -10.21 4.10 -4.16
C LEU A 22 -11.52 3.68 -3.48
N LYS A 23 -12.66 3.97 -4.09
CA LYS A 23 -14.00 3.60 -3.60
C LYS A 23 -14.50 2.26 -4.14
N ALA A 24 -13.64 1.50 -4.81
CA ALA A 24 -14.01 0.22 -5.36
C ALA A 24 -14.39 -0.74 -4.22
N GLU A 25 -15.50 -1.45 -4.41
CA GLU A 25 -15.92 -2.52 -3.53
C GLU A 25 -15.03 -3.75 -3.75
N VAL A 26 -14.56 -4.33 -2.65
CA VAL A 26 -13.77 -5.56 -2.63
C VAL A 26 -14.65 -6.68 -2.12
N TRP A 27 -14.58 -7.81 -2.81
CA TRP A 27 -15.24 -9.04 -2.40
C TRP A 27 -14.20 -10.01 -1.84
N ASP A 28 -14.41 -10.45 -0.60
CA ASP A 28 -13.47 -11.31 0.14
C ASP A 28 -13.78 -12.82 0.03
N GLY A 29 -14.78 -13.17 -0.79
CA GLY A 29 -15.30 -14.53 -0.88
C GLY A 29 -16.62 -14.76 -0.14
N THR A 30 -16.96 -13.88 0.80
CA THR A 30 -18.16 -13.99 1.66
C THR A 30 -19.01 -12.73 1.69
N SER A 31 -18.38 -11.56 1.59
CA SER A 31 -19.05 -10.27 1.68
C SER A 31 -18.44 -9.25 0.72
N VAL A 32 -19.25 -8.27 0.32
CA VAL A 32 -18.80 -7.12 -0.47
C VAL A 32 -18.67 -5.95 0.49
N SER A 33 -17.51 -5.31 0.50
CA SER A 33 -17.24 -4.14 1.34
C SER A 33 -16.40 -3.10 0.61
N VAL A 34 -16.53 -1.83 0.98
CA VAL A 34 -15.59 -0.79 0.56
C VAL A 34 -14.43 -0.77 1.54
N LEU A 35 -13.20 -0.72 1.04
CA LEU A 35 -12.02 -0.58 1.89
C LEU A 35 -12.08 0.75 2.66
N PRO A 36 -12.04 0.74 4.01
CA PRO A 36 -12.05 1.96 4.80
C PRO A 36 -10.74 2.74 4.66
N CYS A 37 -9.64 2.05 4.39
CA CYS A 37 -8.32 2.62 4.12
C CYS A 37 -7.52 1.72 3.18
N GLY A 38 -6.53 2.31 2.49
CA GLY A 38 -5.64 1.60 1.58
C GLY A 38 -6.13 1.51 0.13
N LEU A 39 -5.44 0.68 -0.65
CA LEU A 39 -5.75 0.43 -2.05
C LEU A 39 -6.23 -1.03 -2.21
N PRO A 40 -7.23 -1.30 -3.06
CA PRO A 40 -7.63 -2.68 -3.36
C PRO A 40 -6.42 -3.52 -3.79
N GLN A 41 -6.24 -4.66 -3.13
CA GLN A 41 -5.15 -5.58 -3.45
C GLN A 41 -5.36 -6.11 -4.87
N GLY A 42 -4.35 -5.97 -5.73
CA GLY A 42 -4.43 -6.33 -7.14
C GLY A 42 -4.94 -5.22 -8.07
N SER A 43 -5.20 -4.00 -7.58
CA SER A 43 -5.44 -2.87 -8.48
C SER A 43 -4.17 -2.51 -9.26
N PRO A 44 -4.24 -2.36 -10.59
CA PRO A 44 -3.08 -2.06 -11.43
C PRO A 44 -2.48 -0.67 -11.16
N ILE A 45 -3.24 0.24 -10.55
CA ILE A 45 -2.75 1.59 -10.23
C ILE A 45 -2.02 1.65 -8.89
N SER A 46 -2.17 0.61 -8.05
CA SER A 46 -1.62 0.60 -6.70
C SER A 46 -0.11 0.87 -6.62
N PRO A 47 0.75 0.30 -7.49
CA PRO A 47 2.19 0.56 -7.43
C PRO A 47 2.55 2.03 -7.66
N VAL A 48 1.85 2.70 -8.59
CA VAL A 48 2.10 4.11 -8.90
C VAL A 48 1.62 5.01 -7.76
N LEU A 49 0.44 4.71 -7.22
CA LEU A 49 -0.13 5.46 -6.11
C LEU A 49 0.73 5.30 -4.83
N ALA A 50 1.21 4.08 -4.53
CA ALA A 50 2.11 3.85 -3.40
C ALA A 50 3.39 4.68 -3.53
N ASN A 51 4.01 4.69 -4.71
CA ASN A 51 5.21 5.48 -4.96
C ASN A 51 4.98 7.00 -4.81
N LEU A 52 3.86 7.51 -5.35
CA LEU A 52 3.50 8.92 -5.19
C LEU A 52 3.27 9.29 -3.71
N PHE A 53 2.69 8.37 -2.95
CA PHE A 53 2.41 8.62 -1.55
C PHE A 53 3.70 8.68 -0.72
N LEU A 54 4.65 7.79 -1.00
CA LEU A 54 5.95 7.71 -0.32
C LEU A 54 6.97 8.76 -0.76
N ASP A 55 6.67 9.62 -1.73
CA ASP A 55 7.55 10.69 -2.20
C ASP A 55 7.97 11.66 -1.07
N GLU A 56 7.09 11.91 -0.08
CA GLU A 56 7.43 12.74 1.09
C GLU A 56 8.50 12.10 2.00
N LEU A 57 8.57 10.77 2.03
CA LEU A 57 9.65 10.05 2.71
C LEU A 57 10.98 10.27 1.98
N ASP A 58 10.96 10.19 0.65
CA ASP A 58 12.15 10.43 -0.17
C ASP A 58 12.68 11.85 0.04
N GLU A 59 11.79 12.86 -0.03
CA GLU A 59 12.14 14.27 0.20
C GLU A 59 12.73 14.51 1.59
N ALA A 60 12.12 13.93 2.64
CA ALA A 60 12.61 14.07 4.01
C ALA A 60 14.00 13.45 4.20
N MET A 61 14.22 12.26 3.65
CA MET A 61 15.49 11.53 3.76
C MET A 61 16.60 12.20 2.97
N LEU A 62 16.34 12.50 1.70
CA LEU A 62 17.31 13.15 0.82
C LEU A 62 17.60 14.58 1.27
N GLY A 63 16.58 15.30 1.77
CA GLY A 63 16.73 16.66 2.31
C GLY A 63 17.63 16.72 3.55
N LYS A 64 17.72 15.64 4.33
CA LYS A 64 18.68 15.49 5.44
C LYS A 64 20.06 15.00 5.00
N GLY A 65 20.24 14.66 3.73
CA GLY A 65 21.50 14.23 3.14
C GLY A 65 21.80 12.74 3.30
N TYR A 66 20.81 11.94 3.71
CA TYR A 66 20.98 10.49 3.83
C TYR A 66 21.16 9.82 2.47
N LYS A 67 21.90 8.70 2.46
CA LYS A 67 22.01 7.82 1.31
C LYS A 67 20.81 6.86 1.31
N PHE A 68 19.74 7.28 0.67
CA PHE A 68 18.45 6.60 0.66
C PHE A 68 18.23 5.81 -0.64
N ILE A 69 17.86 4.54 -0.53
CA ILE A 69 17.55 3.64 -1.66
C ILE A 69 16.19 3.02 -1.37
N ARG A 70 15.24 3.15 -2.29
CA ARG A 70 13.88 2.60 -2.15
C ARG A 70 13.44 1.85 -3.40
N TYR A 71 12.69 0.78 -3.18
CA TYR A 71 12.02 -0.02 -4.19
C TYR A 71 10.60 -0.32 -3.70
N ALA A 72 9.61 0.30 -4.34
CA ALA A 72 8.23 0.28 -3.85
C ALA A 72 8.16 0.71 -2.37
N ASP A 73 7.68 -0.15 -1.49
CA ASP A 73 7.57 0.02 -0.05
C ASP A 73 8.84 -0.37 0.73
N ASP A 74 9.75 -1.16 0.14
CA ASP A 74 11.00 -1.58 0.77
C ASP A 74 12.14 -0.55 0.55
N TYR A 75 12.82 -0.13 1.61
CA TYR A 75 13.93 0.82 1.51
C TYR A 75 15.11 0.51 2.45
N VAL A 76 16.27 1.08 2.12
CA VAL A 76 17.52 1.00 2.87
C VAL A 76 18.10 2.40 3.01
N VAL A 77 18.55 2.75 4.23
CA VAL A 77 19.25 3.99 4.51
C VAL A 77 20.68 3.67 4.94
N LEU A 78 21.66 4.10 4.14
CA LEU A 78 23.06 3.86 4.43
C LEU A 78 23.62 4.99 5.31
N CYS A 79 24.07 4.62 6.50
CA CYS A 79 24.59 5.53 7.52
C CYS A 79 26.03 5.13 7.91
N ARG A 80 26.84 6.08 8.37
CA ARG A 80 28.22 5.83 8.81
C ARG A 80 28.30 5.38 10.27
N THR A 81 27.35 5.79 11.09
CA THR A 81 27.34 5.48 12.53
C THR A 81 26.00 4.89 12.95
N ARG A 82 26.01 4.13 14.06
CA ARG A 82 24.77 3.60 14.65
C ARG A 82 23.82 4.70 15.12
N GLN A 83 24.36 5.83 15.59
CA GLN A 83 23.57 6.98 16.00
C GLN A 83 22.85 7.59 14.78
N GLU A 84 23.56 7.83 13.69
CA GLU A 84 22.99 8.34 12.44
C GLU A 84 21.90 7.41 11.89
N ALA A 85 22.07 6.09 12.00
CA ALA A 85 21.04 5.11 11.64
C ALA A 85 19.81 5.18 12.55
N GLY A 86 20.00 5.42 13.85
CA GLY A 86 18.90 5.65 14.79
C GLY A 86 18.11 6.92 14.47
N ASP A 87 18.81 8.02 14.19
CA ASP A 87 18.20 9.29 13.80
C ASP A 87 17.41 9.16 12.48
N ALA A 88 17.94 8.39 11.51
CA ALA A 88 17.25 8.11 10.26
C ALA A 88 16.01 7.23 10.44
N LEU A 89 16.07 6.24 11.34
CA LEU A 89 14.91 5.40 11.67
C LEU A 89 13.81 6.23 12.33
N GLU A 90 14.15 7.07 13.31
CA GLU A 90 13.20 7.97 13.97
C GLU A 90 12.56 8.94 12.96
N LEU A 91 13.36 9.53 12.07
CA LEU A 91 12.82 10.37 11.00
C LEU A 91 11.86 9.60 10.08
N SER A 92 12.19 8.34 9.76
CA SER A 92 11.32 7.48 8.94
C SER A 92 9.97 7.30 9.61
N GLU A 93 9.97 6.91 10.89
CA GLU A 93 8.75 6.71 11.67
C GLU A 93 7.90 7.98 11.76
N GLN A 94 8.53 9.13 12.03
CA GLN A 94 7.83 10.42 12.10
C GLN A 94 7.18 10.81 10.76
N VAL A 95 7.84 10.55 9.64
CA VAL A 95 7.28 10.85 8.31
C VAL A 95 6.17 9.88 7.96
N LEU A 96 6.37 8.57 8.21
CA LEU A 96 5.35 7.56 7.98
C LEU A 96 4.10 7.80 8.83
N GLU A 97 4.24 8.20 10.08
CA GLU A 97 3.11 8.53 10.97
C GLU A 97 2.28 9.70 10.41
N LYS A 98 2.93 10.74 9.87
CA LYS A 98 2.23 11.85 9.18
C LYS A 98 1.48 11.39 7.95
N LEU A 99 2.00 10.37 7.27
CA LEU A 99 1.35 9.70 6.13
C LEU A 99 0.30 8.67 6.57
N LEU A 100 0.03 8.52 7.87
CA LEU A 100 -0.86 7.49 8.43
C LEU A 100 -0.43 6.06 8.07
N LEU A 101 0.87 5.86 7.86
CA LEU A 101 1.52 4.58 7.64
C LEU A 101 2.27 4.14 8.89
N LYS A 102 2.54 2.84 8.96
CA LYS A 102 3.39 2.25 9.99
C LYS A 102 4.48 1.44 9.32
N LEU A 103 5.67 1.46 9.91
CA LEU A 103 6.74 0.56 9.53
C LEU A 103 6.37 -0.85 10.02
N ASP A 104 6.50 -1.85 9.14
CA ASP A 104 6.22 -3.25 9.48
C ASP A 104 7.42 -3.88 10.21
N GLU A 105 8.58 -3.88 9.55
CA GLU A 105 9.85 -4.35 10.09
C GLU A 105 10.96 -3.32 9.79
N GLY A 106 11.86 -3.09 10.75
CA GLY A 106 12.96 -2.15 10.62
C GLY A 106 14.14 -2.53 11.51
N ASP A 107 15.28 -2.84 10.90
CA ASP A 107 16.47 -3.28 11.61
C ASP A 107 17.68 -2.40 11.30
N ILE A 108 18.45 -2.06 12.34
CA ILE A 108 19.76 -1.42 12.19
C ILE A 108 20.83 -2.51 12.19
N VAL A 109 21.39 -2.75 11.01
CA VAL A 109 22.38 -3.79 10.76
C VAL A 109 23.75 -3.21 10.39
N ASN A 110 24.82 -3.90 10.79
CA ASN A 110 26.16 -3.54 10.34
C ASN A 110 26.43 -4.19 8.98
N PHE A 111 26.92 -3.41 8.03
CA PHE A 111 27.29 -3.87 6.69
C PHE A 111 28.26 -5.06 6.68
N GLU A 112 29.14 -5.18 7.69
CA GLU A 112 30.06 -6.31 7.83
C GLU A 112 29.37 -7.61 8.26
N GLN A 113 28.33 -7.50 9.10
CA GLN A 113 27.49 -8.64 9.48
C GLN A 113 26.59 -9.08 8.33
N GLY A 114 26.30 -8.12 7.44
CA GLY A 114 25.54 -8.30 6.24
C GLY A 114 24.03 -8.11 6.42
N PHE A 115 23.35 -7.88 5.31
CA PHE A 115 21.91 -7.65 5.28
C PHE A 115 21.30 -8.16 3.96
N THR A 116 20.01 -8.47 3.98
CA THR A 116 19.27 -8.89 2.79
C THR A 116 18.35 -7.78 2.33
N TYR A 117 18.42 -7.42 1.06
CA TYR A 117 17.53 -6.44 0.44
C TYR A 117 17.07 -6.97 -0.92
N LEU A 118 15.75 -7.00 -1.13
CA LEU A 118 15.10 -7.55 -2.33
C LEU A 118 15.54 -8.98 -2.69
N GLY A 119 15.87 -9.78 -1.67
CA GLY A 119 16.35 -11.15 -1.82
C GLY A 119 17.82 -11.27 -2.22
N VAL A 120 18.59 -10.19 -2.22
CA VAL A 120 20.04 -10.19 -2.40
C VAL A 120 20.70 -9.93 -1.04
N THR A 121 21.65 -10.77 -0.66
CA THR A 121 22.40 -10.60 0.59
C THR A 121 23.74 -9.92 0.30
N PHE A 122 24.03 -8.86 1.05
CA PHE A 122 25.27 -8.10 1.01
C PHE A 122 26.05 -8.35 2.29
N ALA A 123 27.34 -8.69 2.21
CA ALA A 123 28.22 -8.82 3.37
C ALA A 123 29.65 -8.41 2.99
N GLY A 124 30.07 -7.21 3.42
CA GLY A 124 31.36 -6.66 2.98
C GLY A 124 31.43 -6.53 1.44
N SER A 125 32.43 -7.14 0.80
CA SER A 125 32.55 -7.16 -0.66
C SER A 125 31.74 -8.28 -1.35
N LEU A 126 31.07 -9.14 -0.56
CA LEU A 126 30.33 -10.27 -1.08
C LEU A 126 28.88 -9.88 -1.40
N ILE A 127 28.44 -10.23 -2.61
CA ILE A 127 27.05 -10.13 -3.05
C ILE A 127 26.57 -11.55 -3.34
N MET A 128 25.52 -12.00 -2.64
CA MET A 128 24.96 -13.33 -2.79
C MET A 128 23.50 -13.24 -3.22
N THR A 129 23.16 -13.93 -4.30
CA THR A 129 21.77 -14.18 -4.68
C THR A 129 21.45 -15.64 -4.38
N PRO A 130 20.41 -15.96 -3.59
CA PRO A 130 20.03 -17.35 -3.38
C PRO A 130 19.64 -17.98 -4.72
N PHE A 131 20.34 -19.06 -5.10
CA PHE A 131 20.13 -19.77 -6.38
C PHE A 131 18.72 -20.35 -6.50
N ASP A 132 18.12 -20.73 -5.37
CA ASP A 132 16.73 -21.13 -5.25
C ASP A 132 16.06 -20.24 -4.21
N ARG A 133 15.02 -19.51 -4.61
CA ARG A 133 14.07 -18.98 -3.64
C ARG A 133 13.33 -20.20 -3.07
N PRO A 134 13.32 -20.46 -1.75
CA PRO A 134 12.34 -21.39 -1.24
C PRO A 134 10.98 -20.89 -1.72
N LYS A 135 10.25 -21.71 -2.51
CA LYS A 135 8.87 -21.39 -2.86
C LYS A 135 8.20 -21.12 -1.52
N LYS A 136 7.72 -19.89 -1.26
CA LYS A 136 6.76 -19.67 -0.18
C LYS A 136 5.69 -20.71 -0.46
N ASN A 137 5.53 -21.67 0.45
CA ASN A 137 4.40 -22.57 0.42
C ASN A 137 3.18 -21.68 0.62
N HIS A 138 2.66 -21.09 -0.46
CA HIS A 138 1.30 -20.64 -0.50
C HIS A 138 0.50 -21.91 -0.27
N ARG A 139 0.12 -22.17 0.99
CA ARG A 139 -1.06 -22.98 1.26
C ARG A 139 -2.10 -22.44 0.30
N VAL A 140 -2.53 -23.28 -0.62
CA VAL A 140 -3.51 -22.97 -1.65
C VAL A 140 -4.57 -22.10 -1.00
N LEU A 141 -4.62 -20.83 -1.43
CA LEU A 141 -5.67 -19.91 -1.03
C LEU A 141 -6.99 -20.62 -1.32
N PHE A 142 -7.83 -20.71 -0.30
CA PHE A 142 -9.24 -21.01 -0.46
C PHE A 142 -9.75 -20.23 -1.69
N TYR A 143 -10.17 -20.94 -2.74
CA TYR A 143 -10.78 -20.32 -3.90
C TYR A 143 -12.24 -20.12 -3.54
N PRO A 144 -12.72 -18.90 -3.24
CA PRO A 144 -14.12 -18.71 -2.94
C PRO A 144 -14.95 -19.08 -4.17
N ASP A 145 -16.16 -19.60 -3.93
CA ASP A 145 -17.10 -19.91 -5.02
C ASP A 145 -17.30 -18.70 -5.92
N PRO A 146 -17.40 -18.86 -7.25
CA PRO A 146 -17.50 -17.75 -8.19
C PRO A 146 -18.49 -16.67 -7.73
N PHE A 147 -18.07 -15.40 -7.76
CA PHE A 147 -18.90 -14.28 -7.34
C PHE A 147 -20.21 -14.23 -8.13
N ASP A 148 -21.34 -14.32 -7.43
CA ASP A 148 -22.66 -14.18 -8.05
C ASP A 148 -22.97 -12.71 -8.35
N MET A 149 -22.60 -12.31 -9.58
CA MET A 149 -22.87 -10.98 -10.12
C MET A 149 -24.36 -10.65 -10.19
N GLU A 150 -25.26 -11.62 -10.37
CA GLU A 150 -26.70 -11.34 -10.47
C GLU A 150 -27.27 -10.92 -9.13
N THR A 151 -26.94 -11.65 -8.06
CA THR A 151 -27.35 -11.31 -6.69
C THR A 151 -26.78 -9.95 -6.27
N TYR A 152 -25.47 -9.72 -6.52
CA TYR A 152 -24.85 -8.43 -6.23
C TYR A 152 -25.54 -7.26 -6.95
N LEU A 153 -25.80 -7.38 -8.26
CA LEU A 153 -26.47 -6.32 -9.03
C LEU A 153 -27.92 -6.11 -8.61
N ARG A 154 -28.60 -7.14 -8.09
CA ARG A 154 -29.98 -7.05 -7.58
C ARG A 154 -30.00 -6.26 -6.27
N ASP A 155 -29.13 -6.61 -5.32
CA ASP A 155 -29.07 -5.94 -4.01
C ASP A 155 -28.64 -4.48 -4.15
N ARG A 156 -27.64 -4.20 -5.01
CA ARG A 156 -27.21 -2.83 -5.28
C ARG A 156 -28.30 -1.94 -5.88
N ARG A 157 -29.17 -2.51 -6.74
CA ARG A 157 -30.34 -1.78 -7.27
C ARG A 157 -31.42 -1.54 -6.20
N ARG A 158 -31.55 -2.46 -5.24
CA ARG A 158 -32.49 -2.34 -4.13
C ARG A 158 -32.06 -1.23 -3.17
N ASP A 159 -30.77 -1.15 -2.84
CA ASP A 159 -30.22 -0.12 -1.96
C ASP A 159 -30.25 1.27 -2.62
N ALA A 160 -30.01 1.35 -3.92
CA ALA A 160 -30.14 2.59 -4.69
C ALA A 160 -31.60 3.08 -4.82
N ALA A 161 -32.60 2.21 -4.59
CA ALA A 161 -34.01 2.56 -4.73
C ALA A 161 -34.63 3.22 -3.48
N GLY A 162 -33.91 3.28 -2.35
CA GLY A 162 -34.38 3.88 -1.09
C GLY A 162 -35.63 3.20 -0.48
N PRO A 163 -35.99 3.51 0.78
CA PRO A 163 -37.25 3.01 1.35
C PRO A 163 -38.41 3.60 0.55
N ARG A 164 -39.23 2.75 -0.09
CA ARG A 164 -40.51 3.21 -0.63
C ARG A 164 -41.38 3.61 0.55
N ASP A 165 -41.70 4.90 0.65
CA ASP A 165 -42.70 5.43 1.58
C ASP A 165 -43.94 4.53 1.56
N ALA A 166 -44.15 3.80 2.65
CA ALA A 166 -45.41 3.12 2.93
C ALA A 166 -46.41 4.19 3.40
N GLY A 167 -46.82 5.05 2.48
CA GLY A 167 -47.94 5.96 2.65
C GLY A 167 -49.24 5.14 2.70
N GLY A 168 -49.67 4.82 3.91
CA GLY A 168 -50.94 4.14 4.18
C GLY A 168 -52.12 4.91 3.58
N ARG A 169 -52.93 4.22 2.77
CA ARG A 169 -54.33 4.59 2.57
C ARG A 169 -55.14 3.92 3.68
N ASN A 170 -55.55 4.71 4.66
CA ASN A 170 -56.75 4.41 5.44
C ASN A 170 -57.93 5.06 4.71
N GLY A 171 -58.85 4.23 4.24
CA GLY A 171 -60.19 4.57 3.79
C GLY A 171 -61.12 3.47 4.26
#